data_AF-A0A2E1EDN8-F1
#
_entry.id   AF-A0A2E1EDN8-F1
#
_cell.length_a   1.000
_cell.length_b   1.000
_cell.length_c   1.000
_cell.angle_alpha   90.00
_cell.angle_beta   90.00
_cell.angle_gamma   90.00
#
_symmetry.space_group_name_H-M   'P 1'
#
loop_
_entity.id
_entity.type
_entity.pdbx_description
1 polymer ?
#
loop_
_entity_poly.entity_id
_entity_poly.type
_entity_poly.pdbx_seq_one_letter_code
_entity_poly.pdbx_strand_id
1 'polypeptide(L)'
;MRPVLTQKVAALLWAAAILGCIGFGGWQLGQGLYIKAKAEVAQILLERAWEKTLADGKPHKAWPWADTWPVAKLEIPSQMKSEIVLAGGTGEALAFGPGHLFGSPDPGKPGTSVIAGHRDTHFAFLRHLKNDDTVIVTTRDRKQHLFRVRGSRIVEHDNSQIDPHAGFGIALVTCFPFDAREQGPLRYVVFAEAVADAS
;
A
#
# COMPACT_ATOMS: atom_id res chain seq x y z
N MET A 1 15.13 65.09 2.52
CA MET A 1 14.52 64.40 3.68
C MET A 1 13.48 63.40 3.19
N ARG A 2 13.77 62.09 3.13
CA ARG A 2 12.72 61.08 2.91
C ARG A 2 11.88 61.00 4.20
N PRO A 3 10.53 61.08 4.14
CA PRO A 3 9.72 61.25 5.32
C PRO A 3 9.72 59.98 6.18
N VAL A 4 10.14 60.10 7.44
CA VAL A 4 10.21 59.02 8.46
C VAL A 4 8.93 58.16 8.55
N LEU A 5 7.77 58.74 8.20
CA LEU A 5 6.49 58.04 8.10
C LEU A 5 6.50 56.89 7.08
N THR A 6 7.14 57.07 5.91
CA THR A 6 7.24 56.01 4.88
C THR A 6 8.08 54.82 5.33
N GLN A 7 9.09 55.04 6.17
CA GLN A 7 9.93 53.98 6.72
C GLN A 7 9.20 53.14 7.76
N LYS A 8 8.40 53.76 8.63
CA LYS A 8 7.58 53.05 9.63
C LYS A 8 6.47 52.21 8.99
N VAL A 9 5.80 52.75 7.97
CA VAL A 9 4.79 52.01 7.19
C VAL A 9 5.42 50.82 6.48
N ALA A 10 6.58 51.01 5.82
CA ALA A 10 7.31 49.90 5.21
C ALA A 10 7.70 48.82 6.24
N ALA A 11 8.20 49.20 7.41
CA ALA A 11 8.56 48.25 8.47
C ALA A 11 7.35 47.43 8.98
N LEU A 12 6.18 48.06 9.13
CA LEU A 12 4.94 47.37 9.50
C LEU A 12 4.47 46.40 8.42
N LEU A 13 4.56 46.79 7.14
CA LEU A 13 4.24 45.91 6.02
C LEU A 13 5.18 44.70 5.94
N TRP A 14 6.49 44.90 6.17
CA TRP A 14 7.45 43.80 6.25
C TRP A 14 7.18 42.88 7.43
N ALA A 15 6.88 43.41 8.62
CA ALA A 15 6.54 42.61 9.78
C ALA A 15 5.27 41.78 9.55
N ALA A 16 4.23 42.37 8.96
CA ALA A 16 3.01 41.67 8.60
C ALA A 16 3.26 40.58 7.55
N ALA A 17 4.07 40.86 6.54
CA ALA A 17 4.47 39.86 5.53
C ALA A 17 5.23 38.69 6.14
N ILE A 18 6.18 38.96 7.06
CA ILE A 18 6.93 37.92 7.78
C ILE A 18 5.99 37.06 8.62
N LEU A 19 5.09 37.66 9.39
CA LEU A 19 4.10 36.93 10.19
C LEU A 19 3.17 36.09 9.31
N GLY A 20 2.74 36.63 8.16
CA GLY A 20 1.96 35.89 7.17
C GLY A 20 2.72 34.67 6.63
N CYS A 21 3.99 34.84 6.25
CA CYS A 21 4.83 33.74 5.79
C CYS A 21 5.06 32.68 6.88
N ILE A 22 5.28 33.08 8.14
CA ILE A 22 5.42 32.15 9.27
C ILE A 22 4.13 31.37 9.50
N GLY A 23 2.97 32.04 9.48
CA GLY A 23 1.67 31.39 9.62
C GLY A 23 1.41 30.37 8.51
N PHE A 24 1.66 30.74 7.26
CA PHE A 24 1.52 29.84 6.12
C PHE A 24 2.52 28.68 6.18
N GLY A 25 3.78 28.94 6.53
CA GLY A 25 4.79 27.90 6.72
C GLY A 25 4.41 26.90 7.82
N GLY A 26 3.91 27.40 8.96
CA GLY A 26 3.39 26.58 10.05
C GLY A 26 2.21 25.71 9.62
N TRP A 27 1.29 26.28 8.83
CA TRP A 27 0.17 25.53 8.26
C TRP A 27 0.64 24.37 7.36
N GLN A 28 1.58 24.61 6.44
CA GLN A 28 2.08 23.58 5.53
C GLN A 28 2.81 22.46 6.28
N LEU A 29 3.60 22.79 7.30
CA LEU A 29 4.25 21.80 8.16
C LEU A 29 3.21 20.98 8.95
N GLY A 30 2.18 21.65 9.48
CA GLY A 30 1.07 20.99 10.17
C GLY A 30 0.35 19.98 9.28
N GLN A 31 0.07 20.34 8.02
CA GLN A 31 -0.53 19.44 7.03
C GLN A 31 0.38 18.24 6.72
N GLY A 32 1.68 18.47 6.55
CA GLY A 32 2.65 17.39 6.32
C GLY A 32 2.70 16.39 7.47
N LEU A 33 2.73 16.88 8.71
CA LEU A 33 2.71 16.05 9.91
C LEU A 33 1.39 15.28 10.04
N TYR A 34 0.27 15.95 9.75
CA TYR A 34 -1.06 15.34 9.79
C TYR A 34 -1.17 14.14 8.85
N ILE A 35 -0.66 14.24 7.61
CA ILE A 35 -0.68 13.13 6.63
C ILE A 35 0.12 11.93 7.16
N LYS A 36 1.31 12.16 7.72
CA LYS A 36 2.14 11.08 8.30
C LYS A 36 1.45 10.44 9.50
N ALA A 37 0.93 11.24 10.42
CA ALA A 37 0.21 10.75 11.59
C ALA A 37 -1.01 9.91 11.19
N LYS A 38 -1.78 10.38 10.19
CA LYS A 38 -2.93 9.64 9.65
C LYS A 38 -2.52 8.29 9.08
N ALA A 39 -1.42 8.22 8.34
CA ALA A 39 -0.92 6.97 7.77
C ALA A 39 -0.55 5.94 8.85
N GLU A 40 0.21 6.35 9.87
CA GLU A 40 0.60 5.47 10.99
C GLU A 40 -0.61 5.00 11.80
N VAL A 41 -1.53 5.91 12.13
CA VAL A 41 -2.77 5.55 12.83
C VAL A 41 -3.60 4.57 12.01
N ALA A 42 -3.69 4.74 10.70
CA ALA A 42 -4.39 3.81 9.82
C ALA A 42 -3.76 2.40 9.87
N GLN A 43 -2.44 2.27 9.84
CA GLN A 43 -1.76 0.97 9.95
C GLN A 43 -2.10 0.26 11.28
N ILE A 44 -2.08 0.99 12.40
CA ILE A 44 -2.44 0.43 13.71
C ILE A 44 -3.90 -0.03 13.73
N LEU A 45 -4.81 0.75 13.16
CA LEU A 45 -6.23 0.41 13.10
C LEU A 45 -6.50 -0.80 12.19
N LEU A 46 -5.77 -0.90 11.07
CA LEU A 46 -5.81 -2.05 10.17
C LEU A 46 -5.34 -3.33 10.87
N GLU A 47 -4.22 -3.28 11.60
CA GLU A 47 -3.73 -4.43 12.36
C GLU A 47 -4.72 -4.86 13.45
N ARG A 48 -5.32 -3.91 14.20
CA ARG A 48 -6.37 -4.24 15.18
C ARG A 48 -7.61 -4.86 14.53
N ALA A 49 -8.02 -4.37 13.37
CA ALA A 49 -9.14 -4.94 12.63
C ALA A 49 -8.81 -6.35 12.12
N TRP A 50 -7.56 -6.58 11.72
CA TRP A 50 -7.06 -7.89 11.34
C TRP A 50 -7.03 -8.87 12.51
N GLU A 51 -6.52 -8.48 13.67
CA GLU A 51 -6.54 -9.29 14.90
C GLU A 51 -7.98 -9.70 15.28
N LYS A 52 -8.93 -8.75 15.18
CA LYS A 52 -10.33 -9.03 15.43
C LYS A 52 -10.93 -10.01 14.41
N THR A 53 -10.54 -9.88 13.14
CA THR A 53 -10.91 -10.81 12.06
C THR A 53 -10.36 -12.21 12.32
N LEU A 54 -9.13 -12.34 12.84
CA LEU A 54 -8.57 -13.65 13.22
C LEU A 54 -9.29 -14.26 14.44
N ALA A 55 -9.83 -13.42 15.35
CA ALA A 55 -10.50 -13.90 16.56
C ALA A 55 -11.87 -14.53 16.28
N ASP A 56 -12.67 -13.95 15.38
CA ASP A 56 -14.04 -14.42 15.11
C ASP A 56 -14.31 -14.88 13.66
N GLY A 57 -13.30 -14.78 12.78
CA GLY A 57 -13.37 -15.17 11.37
C GLY A 57 -14.21 -14.25 10.49
N LYS A 58 -14.73 -13.12 11.02
CA LYS A 58 -15.62 -12.20 10.31
C LYS A 58 -14.85 -10.97 9.81
N PRO A 59 -15.25 -10.36 8.69
CA PRO A 59 -14.69 -9.08 8.26
C PRO A 59 -14.90 -7.96 9.30
N HIS A 60 -13.83 -7.24 9.65
CA HIS A 60 -13.93 -6.02 10.46
C HIS A 60 -13.26 -4.85 9.75
N LYS A 61 -13.94 -3.71 9.72
CA LYS A 61 -13.38 -2.46 9.21
C LYS A 61 -12.48 -1.81 10.26
N ALA A 62 -11.41 -1.15 9.83
CA ALA A 62 -10.50 -0.42 10.71
C ALA A 62 -11.12 0.86 11.30
N TRP A 63 -12.08 1.47 10.59
CA TRP A 63 -12.93 2.55 11.08
C TRP A 63 -14.35 2.41 10.51
N PRO A 64 -15.38 2.98 11.15
CA PRO A 64 -16.78 2.68 10.81
C PRO A 64 -17.17 2.97 9.35
N TRP A 65 -16.59 4.02 8.77
CA TRP A 65 -16.89 4.46 7.40
C TRP A 65 -15.90 3.95 6.35
N ALA A 66 -14.99 3.04 6.67
CA ALA A 66 -14.09 2.45 5.67
C ALA A 66 -14.91 1.70 4.61
N ASP A 67 -14.56 1.83 3.35
CA ASP A 67 -15.16 1.05 2.25
C ASP A 67 -14.48 -0.33 2.06
N THR A 68 -13.38 -0.57 2.79
CA THR A 68 -12.59 -1.80 2.75
C THR A 68 -12.34 -2.39 4.14
N TRP A 69 -11.76 -3.59 4.19
CA TRP A 69 -11.38 -4.31 5.41
C TRP A 69 -10.21 -5.27 5.14
N PRO A 70 -9.42 -5.64 6.17
CA PRO A 70 -8.38 -6.66 6.05
C PRO A 70 -8.93 -8.03 5.61
N VAL A 71 -8.31 -8.63 4.60
CA VAL A 71 -8.65 -9.98 4.10
C VAL A 71 -7.53 -10.99 4.27
N ALA A 72 -6.28 -10.50 4.32
CA ALA A 72 -5.10 -11.30 4.56
C ALA A 72 -3.97 -10.44 5.13
N LYS A 73 -2.94 -11.09 5.68
CA LYS A 73 -1.65 -10.48 5.99
C LYS A 73 -0.58 -11.06 5.07
N LEU A 74 0.16 -10.20 4.40
CA LEU A 74 1.23 -10.53 3.47
C LEU A 74 2.57 -10.23 4.12
N GLU A 75 3.44 -11.23 4.21
CA GLU A 75 4.77 -11.09 4.78
C GLU A 75 5.84 -11.54 3.79
N ILE A 76 6.91 -10.76 3.72
CA ILE A 76 8.04 -10.96 2.82
C ILE A 76 9.30 -10.90 3.69
N PRO A 77 9.76 -12.04 4.25
CA PRO A 77 10.86 -12.05 5.22
C PRO A 77 12.17 -11.48 4.66
N SER A 78 12.49 -11.75 3.38
CA SER A 78 13.73 -11.26 2.75
C SER A 78 13.81 -9.73 2.67
N GLN A 79 12.66 -9.04 2.77
CA GLN A 79 12.56 -7.58 2.72
C GLN A 79 12.17 -6.96 4.08
N MET A 80 11.97 -7.78 5.13
CA MET A 80 11.41 -7.35 6.42
C MET A 80 10.11 -6.55 6.26
N LYS A 81 9.22 -7.02 5.37
CA LYS A 81 7.94 -6.38 5.09
C LYS A 81 6.77 -7.22 5.57
N SER A 82 5.78 -6.53 6.13
CA SER A 82 4.51 -7.06 6.62
C SER A 82 3.44 -6.05 6.26
N GLU A 83 2.50 -6.44 5.41
CA GLU A 83 1.45 -5.57 4.88
C GLU A 83 0.08 -6.21 5.12
N ILE A 84 -0.90 -5.40 5.51
CA ILE A 84 -2.29 -5.84 5.58
C ILE A 84 -2.93 -5.70 4.20
N VAL A 85 -3.38 -6.83 3.66
CA VAL A 85 -4.07 -6.89 2.37
C VAL A 85 -5.54 -6.56 2.59
N LEU A 86 -6.03 -5.58 1.85
CA LEU A 86 -7.37 -5.03 1.96
C LEU A 86 -8.31 -5.62 0.90
N ALA A 87 -9.59 -5.67 1.21
CA ALA A 87 -10.63 -6.08 0.26
C ALA A 87 -10.76 -5.06 -0.88
N GLY A 88 -10.49 -5.49 -2.11
CA GLY A 88 -10.62 -4.65 -3.30
C GLY A 88 -9.35 -3.84 -3.61
N GLY A 89 -9.13 -3.58 -4.90
CA GLY A 89 -8.07 -2.71 -5.41
C GLY A 89 -8.55 -1.27 -5.66
N THR A 90 -9.41 -0.72 -4.79
CA THR A 90 -9.95 0.64 -4.94
C THR A 90 -8.93 1.69 -4.51
N GLY A 91 -9.15 2.95 -4.91
CA GLY A 91 -8.26 4.06 -4.50
C GLY A 91 -8.19 4.26 -2.99
N GLU A 92 -9.28 4.02 -2.23
CA GLU A 92 -9.26 4.08 -0.76
C GLU A 92 -8.45 2.93 -0.16
N ALA A 93 -8.63 1.69 -0.64
CA ALA A 93 -7.82 0.56 -0.19
C ALA A 93 -6.33 0.80 -0.47
N LEU A 94 -5.99 1.14 -1.71
CA LEU A 94 -4.60 1.35 -2.12
C LEU A 94 -3.92 2.53 -1.43
N ALA A 95 -4.69 3.49 -0.88
CA ALA A 95 -4.15 4.59 -0.08
C ALA A 95 -3.57 4.13 1.27
N PHE A 96 -3.98 2.98 1.78
CA PHE A 96 -3.57 2.48 3.11
C PHE A 96 -2.92 1.09 3.09
N GLY A 97 -2.97 0.34 2.00
CA GLY A 97 -2.35 -0.97 1.92
C GLY A 97 -2.47 -1.59 0.54
N PRO A 98 -1.81 -2.74 0.30
CA PRO A 98 -2.11 -3.53 -0.89
C PRO A 98 -3.56 -4.05 -0.86
N GLY A 99 -4.20 -4.09 -2.03
CA GLY A 99 -5.58 -4.54 -2.20
C GLY A 99 -5.67 -5.85 -2.97
N HIS A 100 -6.47 -6.80 -2.48
CA HIS A 100 -6.86 -8.00 -3.23
C HIS A 100 -7.86 -7.63 -4.33
N LEU A 101 -7.55 -8.01 -5.57
CA LEU A 101 -8.40 -7.71 -6.72
C LEU A 101 -9.59 -8.68 -6.78
N PHE A 102 -10.79 -8.13 -6.65
CA PHE A 102 -12.02 -8.87 -6.85
C PHE A 102 -12.07 -9.50 -8.25
N GLY A 103 -12.56 -10.72 -8.34
CA GLY A 103 -12.54 -11.53 -9.57
C GLY A 103 -11.33 -12.46 -9.67
N SER A 104 -10.30 -12.28 -8.84
CA SER A 104 -9.29 -13.31 -8.58
C SER A 104 -9.67 -14.18 -7.37
N PRO A 105 -9.20 -15.44 -7.29
CA PRO A 105 -9.36 -16.25 -6.10
C PRO A 105 -8.93 -15.53 -4.81
N ASP A 106 -9.63 -15.80 -3.72
CA ASP A 106 -9.23 -15.33 -2.39
C ASP A 106 -7.80 -15.84 -2.07
N PRO A 107 -6.98 -15.05 -1.34
CA PRO A 107 -5.66 -15.50 -0.93
C PRO A 107 -5.74 -16.83 -0.17
N GLY A 108 -4.87 -17.79 -0.52
CA GLY A 108 -4.88 -19.13 0.08
C GLY A 108 -5.93 -20.10 -0.48
N LYS A 109 -6.70 -19.72 -1.51
CA LYS A 109 -7.59 -20.63 -2.25
C LYS A 109 -6.95 -21.12 -3.56
N PRO A 110 -7.42 -22.25 -4.11
CA PRO A 110 -6.98 -22.73 -5.42
C PRO A 110 -7.10 -21.66 -6.52
N GLY A 111 -6.14 -21.65 -7.44
CA GLY A 111 -5.95 -20.60 -8.44
C GLY A 111 -4.91 -19.55 -8.02
N THR A 112 -4.82 -18.47 -8.80
CA THR A 112 -3.85 -17.38 -8.58
C THR A 112 -4.52 -16.14 -8.03
N SER A 113 -4.31 -15.85 -6.75
CA SER A 113 -4.81 -14.63 -6.11
C SER A 113 -4.02 -13.41 -6.58
N VAL A 114 -4.69 -12.32 -6.94
CA VAL A 114 -4.02 -11.11 -7.42
C VAL A 114 -4.11 -10.02 -6.37
N ILE A 115 -2.95 -9.50 -5.95
CA ILE A 115 -2.83 -8.44 -4.96
C ILE A 115 -2.10 -7.27 -5.63
N ALA A 116 -2.71 -6.09 -5.61
CA ALA A 116 -2.14 -4.87 -6.18
C ALA A 116 -1.70 -3.91 -5.09
N GLY A 117 -0.62 -3.16 -5.34
CA GLY A 117 -0.12 -2.14 -4.43
C GLY A 117 0.64 -1.04 -5.17
N HIS A 118 0.75 0.13 -4.56
CA HIS A 118 1.50 1.25 -5.13
C HIS A 118 3.02 1.00 -5.13
N ARG A 119 3.69 1.35 -6.23
CA ARG A 119 5.11 1.02 -6.51
C ARG A 119 6.11 1.84 -5.69
N ASP A 120 5.64 2.91 -5.08
CA ASP A 120 6.40 3.93 -4.37
C ASP A 120 6.10 3.95 -2.87
N THR A 121 5.09 3.18 -2.43
CA THR A 121 4.75 2.96 -1.02
C THR A 121 4.77 1.47 -0.68
N HIS A 122 3.60 0.83 -0.56
CA HIS A 122 3.41 -0.52 -0.06
C HIS A 122 4.21 -1.56 -0.86
N PHE A 123 4.30 -1.44 -2.18
CA PHE A 123 4.97 -2.41 -3.07
C PHE A 123 6.29 -1.91 -3.64
N ALA A 124 6.89 -0.87 -3.05
CA ALA A 124 8.23 -0.43 -3.45
C ALA A 124 9.29 -1.52 -3.32
N PHE A 125 9.11 -2.46 -2.39
CA PHE A 125 10.02 -3.58 -2.19
C PHE A 125 10.00 -4.62 -3.33
N LEU A 126 9.00 -4.62 -4.21
CA LEU A 126 8.91 -5.61 -5.29
C LEU A 126 10.10 -5.54 -6.26
N ARG A 127 10.74 -4.37 -6.38
CA ARG A 127 11.97 -4.19 -7.18
C ARG A 127 13.17 -4.99 -6.66
N HIS A 128 13.10 -5.49 -5.43
CA HIS A 128 14.18 -6.20 -4.74
C HIS A 128 13.90 -7.68 -4.56
N LEU A 129 12.69 -8.14 -4.86
CA LEU A 129 12.34 -9.56 -4.79
C LEU A 129 13.11 -10.36 -5.83
N LYS A 130 13.58 -11.53 -5.40
CA LYS A 130 14.32 -12.47 -6.23
C LYS A 130 13.56 -13.79 -6.35
N ASN A 131 13.94 -14.58 -7.35
CA ASN A 131 13.48 -15.96 -7.42
C ASN A 131 13.84 -16.69 -6.13
N ASP A 132 12.96 -17.59 -5.74
CA ASP A 132 12.98 -18.36 -4.51
C ASP A 132 12.78 -17.59 -3.19
N ASP A 133 12.57 -16.27 -3.23
CA ASP A 133 12.11 -15.54 -2.03
C ASP A 133 10.75 -16.09 -1.54
N THR A 134 10.62 -16.19 -0.22
CA THR A 134 9.39 -16.64 0.43
C THR A 134 8.38 -15.51 0.54
N VAL A 135 7.14 -15.81 0.19
CA VAL A 135 5.96 -14.97 0.42
C VAL A 135 5.03 -15.74 1.35
N ILE A 136 4.73 -15.18 2.51
CA ILE A 136 3.83 -15.81 3.49
C ILE A 136 2.52 -15.05 3.46
N VAL A 137 1.41 -15.77 3.32
CA VAL A 137 0.08 -15.18 3.40
C VAL A 137 -0.71 -15.84 4.50
N THR A 138 -1.07 -15.05 5.51
CA THR A 138 -1.98 -15.47 6.57
C THR A 138 -3.39 -15.05 6.18
N THR A 139 -4.32 -16.00 6.10
CA THR A 139 -5.72 -15.71 5.74
C THR A 139 -6.62 -15.65 6.97
N ARG A 140 -7.86 -15.19 6.78
CA ARG A 140 -8.83 -14.97 7.89
C ARG A 140 -9.16 -16.24 8.69
N ASP A 141 -8.92 -17.42 8.12
CA ASP A 141 -9.10 -18.70 8.82
C ASP A 141 -7.91 -19.08 9.72
N ARG A 142 -6.94 -18.16 9.86
CA ARG A 142 -5.68 -18.28 10.61
C ARG A 142 -4.66 -19.24 9.99
N LYS A 143 -4.88 -19.72 8.76
CA LYS A 143 -3.88 -20.52 8.05
C LYS A 143 -2.84 -19.63 7.39
N GLN A 144 -1.60 -20.08 7.50
CA GLN A 144 -0.48 -19.52 6.76
C GLN A 144 -0.24 -20.36 5.52
N HIS A 145 -0.12 -19.68 4.38
CA HIS A 145 0.20 -20.29 3.09
C HIS A 145 1.56 -19.76 2.66
N LEU A 146 2.49 -20.68 2.39
CA LEU A 146 3.83 -20.34 1.94
C LEU A 146 3.88 -20.44 0.41
N PHE A 147 4.29 -19.35 -0.21
CA PHE A 147 4.55 -19.26 -1.63
C PHE A 147 6.02 -18.95 -1.85
N ARG A 148 6.51 -19.31 -3.03
CA ARG A 148 7.88 -19.06 -3.45
C ARG A 148 7.89 -18.33 -4.78
N VAL A 149 8.60 -17.21 -4.83
CA VAL A 149 8.73 -16.39 -6.04
C VAL A 149 9.37 -17.22 -7.15
N ARG A 150 8.72 -17.27 -8.31
CA ARG A 150 9.22 -17.97 -9.50
C ARG A 150 9.78 -17.04 -10.57
N GLY A 151 9.38 -15.78 -10.53
CA GLY A 151 9.84 -14.79 -11.48
C GLY A 151 8.99 -13.54 -11.45
N SER A 152 9.39 -12.59 -12.28
CA SER A 152 8.64 -11.39 -12.54
C SER A 152 8.52 -11.11 -14.02
N ARG A 153 7.52 -10.31 -14.39
CA ARG A 153 7.28 -9.87 -15.76
C ARG A 153 6.84 -8.41 -15.77
N ILE A 154 7.13 -7.73 -16.87
CA ILE A 154 6.53 -6.44 -17.20
C ILE A 154 5.44 -6.71 -18.23
N VAL A 155 4.22 -6.24 -17.95
CA VAL A 155 3.04 -6.46 -18.78
C VAL A 155 2.28 -5.16 -18.99
N GLU A 156 1.42 -5.11 -20.01
CA GLU A 156 0.48 -4.00 -20.20
C GLU A 156 -0.70 -4.14 -19.22
N HIS A 157 -1.30 -3.02 -18.81
CA HIS A 157 -2.36 -3.02 -17.80
C HIS A 157 -3.66 -3.71 -18.27
N ASP A 158 -3.89 -3.77 -19.59
CA ASP A 158 -5.03 -4.42 -20.22
C ASP A 158 -4.76 -5.86 -20.65
N ASN A 159 -3.51 -6.32 -20.49
CA ASN A 159 -3.08 -7.69 -20.76
C ASN A 159 -2.19 -8.18 -19.62
N SER A 160 -2.83 -8.55 -18.51
CA SER A 160 -2.13 -8.96 -17.29
C SER A 160 -1.27 -10.21 -17.46
N GLN A 161 -1.61 -11.08 -18.43
CA GLN A 161 -1.04 -12.43 -18.59
C GLN A 161 -1.07 -13.26 -17.29
N ILE A 162 -1.98 -12.91 -16.37
CA ILE A 162 -2.25 -13.67 -15.16
C ILE A 162 -3.44 -14.58 -15.48
N ASP A 163 -3.28 -15.88 -15.30
CA ASP A 163 -4.39 -16.83 -15.32
C ASP A 163 -4.88 -17.05 -13.87
N PRO A 164 -6.03 -16.50 -13.46
CA PRO A 164 -6.54 -16.66 -12.11
C PRO A 164 -6.94 -18.11 -11.79
N HIS A 165 -7.16 -18.96 -12.79
CA HIS A 165 -7.58 -20.34 -12.63
C HIS A 165 -6.41 -21.33 -12.64
N ALA A 166 -5.21 -20.87 -12.99
CA ALA A 166 -4.02 -21.71 -12.99
C ALA A 166 -3.47 -21.94 -11.58
N GLY A 167 -3.17 -23.21 -11.29
CA GLY A 167 -2.33 -23.64 -10.18
C GLY A 167 -2.85 -23.25 -8.79
N PHE A 168 -1.90 -22.97 -7.89
CA PHE A 168 -2.16 -22.38 -6.59
C PHE A 168 -1.04 -21.36 -6.33
N GLY A 169 -1.36 -20.08 -6.46
CA GLY A 169 -0.35 -19.03 -6.51
C GLY A 169 -0.84 -17.65 -6.09
N ILE A 170 0.09 -16.71 -6.11
CA ILE A 170 -0.13 -15.29 -5.87
C ILE A 170 0.60 -14.48 -6.93
N ALA A 171 -0.09 -13.49 -7.49
CA ALA A 171 0.48 -12.45 -8.33
C ALA A 171 0.48 -11.11 -7.58
N LEU A 172 1.68 -10.57 -7.31
CA LEU A 172 1.86 -9.25 -6.71
C LEU A 172 2.08 -8.22 -7.82
N VAL A 173 1.15 -7.28 -7.95
CA VAL A 173 1.09 -6.35 -9.10
C VAL A 173 1.35 -4.92 -8.65
N THR A 174 2.19 -4.21 -9.38
CA THR A 174 2.37 -2.77 -9.20
C THR A 174 2.58 -2.03 -10.52
N CYS A 175 2.53 -0.70 -10.49
CA CYS A 175 2.82 0.13 -11.66
C CYS A 175 4.33 0.09 -12.01
N PHE A 176 4.66 0.22 -13.29
CA PHE A 176 6.04 0.25 -13.78
C PHE A 176 6.22 1.39 -14.80
N PRO A 177 7.41 2.01 -14.93
CA PRO A 177 8.64 1.84 -14.14
C PRO A 177 8.54 2.31 -12.67
N PHE A 178 9.37 1.74 -11.79
CA PHE A 178 9.40 2.08 -10.35
C PHE A 178 9.64 3.58 -10.10
N ASP A 179 10.60 4.18 -10.81
CA ASP A 179 11.03 5.57 -10.59
C ASP A 179 10.26 6.57 -11.49
N ALA A 180 9.18 6.14 -12.17
CA ALA A 180 8.36 7.04 -12.98
C ALA A 180 7.58 8.05 -12.12
N ARG A 181 7.37 9.27 -12.62
CA ARG A 181 6.57 10.31 -11.92
C ARG A 181 5.09 10.20 -12.19
N GLU A 182 4.71 9.71 -13.36
CA GLU A 182 3.32 9.56 -13.79
C GLU A 182 2.94 8.07 -13.89
N GLN A 183 1.64 7.80 -14.03
CA GLN A 183 1.16 6.44 -14.27
C GLN A 183 1.32 6.10 -15.75
N GLY A 184 2.01 5.00 -16.02
CA GLY A 184 2.15 4.43 -17.36
C GLY A 184 1.23 3.23 -17.58
N PRO A 185 1.21 2.68 -18.81
CA PRO A 185 0.40 1.52 -19.12
C PRO A 185 1.01 0.22 -18.57
N LEU A 186 2.29 0.24 -18.19
CA LEU A 186 3.01 -0.96 -17.76
C LEU A 186 2.78 -1.32 -16.29
N ARG A 187 2.81 -2.61 -16.00
CA ARG A 187 2.74 -3.21 -14.67
C ARG A 187 3.91 -4.15 -14.46
N TYR A 188 4.47 -4.15 -13.27
CA TYR A 188 5.44 -5.15 -12.82
C TYR A 188 4.69 -6.18 -11.99
N VAL A 189 4.77 -7.44 -12.40
CA VAL A 189 4.06 -8.57 -11.78
C VAL A 189 5.08 -9.56 -11.26
N VAL A 190 5.04 -9.86 -9.97
CA VAL A 190 5.81 -10.95 -9.35
C VAL A 190 4.89 -12.14 -9.17
N PHE A 191 5.28 -13.30 -9.69
CA PHE A 191 4.55 -14.55 -9.54
C PHE A 191 5.19 -15.40 -8.46
N ALA A 192 4.38 -15.85 -7.51
CA ALA A 192 4.77 -16.80 -6.48
C ALA A 192 3.82 -18.02 -6.50
N GLU A 193 4.39 -19.21 -6.39
CA GLU A 193 3.64 -20.46 -6.41
C GLU A 193 3.68 -21.12 -5.05
N ALA A 194 2.61 -21.83 -4.67
CA ALA A 194 2.54 -22.53 -3.40
C ALA A 194 3.72 -23.50 -3.26
N VAL A 195 4.35 -23.49 -2.10
CA VAL A 195 5.30 -24.53 -1.74
C VAL A 195 4.47 -25.76 -1.40
N ALA A 196 4.62 -26.83 -2.19
CA ALA A 196 4.02 -28.10 -1.81
C ALA A 196 4.57 -28.50 -0.44
N ASP A 197 3.67 -28.73 0.53
CA ASP A 197 4.07 -29.26 1.82
C ASP A 197 4.83 -30.57 1.56
N ALA A 198 6.11 -30.61 1.92
CA ALA A 198 6.85 -31.85 1.97
C ALA A 198 6.13 -32.73 3.00
N SER A 199 5.44 -33.75 2.50
CA SER A 199 4.73 -34.74 3.30
C SER A 199 5.68 -35.53 4.19
#